data_AF-A0A929YMK4-F1
#
_entry.id   AF-A0A929YMK4-F1
#
_cell.length_a   1.000
_cell.length_b   1.000
_cell.length_c   1.000
_cell.angle_alpha   90.00
_cell.angle_beta   90.00
_cell.angle_gamma   90.00
#
_symmetry.space_group_name_H-M   'P 1'
#
loop_
_entity.id
_entity.type
_entity.pdbx_description
1 polymer ?
#
loop_
_entity_poly.entity_id
_entity_poly.type
_entity_poly.pdbx_seq_one_letter_code
_entity_poly.pdbx_strand_id
1 'polypeptide(L)'
;EINKDKKPKKKPFIFRHKKLCFFLVFLLVVGGVGYFYGNQIISKITGGKSNLFDFVSTMVSEKYTPLKTDANGQTNIAVFGTSGYDMSGNEGRGVHDGAQLTDSLMEVTLNQESKNANMISIPRDLKVGREACYAGKINEVYTCASNNGKNEEAGAQAVMNVLETVTGLKNQYYIHLNWGSLIQIVDALGGIEVTFDEDITDYGWTNIVIKKNTPTTLNGEKALALARARHGVAGGDFARGENQQRILTAVKEKIVKKGMDIPAMISLVNALGDNIRTNIKVDEMKTGAHLLSGFNSENMKTLPLANLPDGTTYVTNASYPVQGINISYVIPAAGLNNYTKIHQYIQKAITENVDSVATTRILILNGSGERGAASDEKLELEKVGFKNIETDNTPTSDYQDITIYQIGEKPVAKKGLTDHYKIEVKDKSELPQGVKSHGYDFVIIRGKETTKKSTN
;
A
#
# COMPACT_ATOMS: atom_id res chain seq x y z
N GLU A 1 59.69 -42.95 54.55
CA GLU A 1 58.92 -41.72 54.24
C GLU A 1 57.84 -42.03 53.22
N ILE A 2 56.59 -41.72 53.53
CA ILE A 2 55.43 -41.91 52.65
C ILE A 2 55.43 -40.75 51.63
N ASN A 3 55.64 -41.05 50.36
CA ASN A 3 55.58 -40.03 49.30
C ASN A 3 54.11 -39.72 48.97
N LYS A 4 53.70 -38.47 49.22
CA LYS A 4 52.32 -37.95 49.07
C LYS A 4 51.78 -38.10 47.64
N ASP A 5 50.53 -38.55 47.57
CA ASP A 5 49.59 -38.55 46.45
C ASP A 5 49.83 -37.47 45.36
N LYS A 6 50.38 -37.87 44.20
CA LYS A 6 50.12 -37.15 42.94
C LYS A 6 48.89 -37.74 42.28
N LYS A 7 47.70 -37.22 42.62
CA LYS A 7 46.46 -37.53 41.88
C LYS A 7 46.71 -37.30 40.38
N PRO A 8 46.35 -38.23 39.48
CA PRO A 8 46.58 -38.07 38.06
C PRO A 8 45.89 -36.79 37.57
N LYS A 9 46.65 -35.89 36.93
CA LYS A 9 46.11 -34.65 36.34
C LYS A 9 44.97 -35.04 35.40
N LYS A 10 43.73 -34.71 35.79
CA LYS A 10 42.55 -34.94 34.96
C LYS A 10 42.80 -34.29 33.60
N LYS A 11 42.74 -35.07 32.50
CA LYS A 11 42.87 -34.52 31.14
C LYS A 11 41.89 -33.35 30.97
N PRO A 12 42.30 -32.26 30.29
CA PRO A 12 41.43 -31.09 30.09
C PRO A 12 40.10 -31.50 29.45
N PHE A 13 39.03 -30.78 29.76
CA PHE A 13 37.65 -31.08 29.30
C PHE A 13 37.57 -31.36 27.79
N ILE A 14 38.29 -30.58 26.99
CA ILE A 14 38.38 -30.71 25.52
C ILE A 14 38.90 -32.07 25.08
N PHE A 15 39.86 -32.66 25.81
CA PHE A 15 40.42 -33.98 25.49
C PHE A 15 39.54 -35.14 25.96
N ARG A 16 38.61 -34.88 26.90
CA ARG A 16 37.63 -35.86 27.39
C ARG A 16 36.34 -35.89 26.58
N HIS A 17 35.94 -34.76 26.02
CA HIS A 17 34.68 -34.61 25.27
C HIS A 17 34.91 -34.12 23.84
N LYS A 18 35.91 -34.67 23.13
CA LYS A 18 36.29 -34.25 21.78
C LYS A 18 35.13 -34.16 20.79
N LYS A 19 34.18 -35.12 20.83
CA LYS A 19 32.98 -35.12 19.98
C LYS A 19 32.04 -33.95 20.30
N LEU A 20 31.84 -33.64 21.59
CA LEU A 20 31.02 -32.51 22.02
C LEU A 20 31.68 -31.18 21.66
N CYS A 21 32.99 -31.04 21.89
CA CYS A 21 33.72 -29.84 21.49
C CYS A 21 33.70 -29.64 19.98
N PHE A 22 33.87 -30.70 19.18
CA PHE A 22 33.76 -30.63 17.72
C PHE A 22 32.34 -30.23 17.29
N PHE A 23 31.31 -30.79 17.91
CA PHE A 23 29.92 -30.43 17.64
C PHE A 23 29.60 -28.97 18.01
N LEU A 24 30.08 -28.48 19.15
CA LEU A 24 29.91 -27.07 19.56
C LEU A 24 30.66 -26.10 18.64
N VAL A 25 31.87 -26.45 18.21
CA VAL A 25 32.62 -25.67 17.21
C VAL A 25 31.90 -25.69 15.87
N PHE A 26 31.38 -26.83 15.43
CA PHE A 26 30.57 -26.93 14.22
C PHE A 26 29.32 -26.03 14.30
N LEU A 27 28.57 -26.07 15.40
CA LEU A 27 27.42 -25.19 15.62
C LEU A 27 27.82 -23.70 15.64
N LEU A 28 28.96 -23.35 16.25
CA LEU A 28 29.48 -21.98 16.24
C LEU A 28 29.87 -21.52 14.83
N VAL A 29 30.48 -22.40 14.02
CA VAL A 29 30.85 -22.08 12.64
C VAL A 29 29.59 -21.94 11.78
N VAL A 30 28.65 -22.89 11.84
CA VAL A 30 27.39 -22.83 11.10
C VAL A 30 26.58 -21.60 11.53
N GLY A 31 26.49 -21.35 12.84
CA GLY A 31 25.83 -20.16 13.39
C GLY A 31 26.51 -18.86 12.96
N GLY A 32 27.85 -18.82 12.94
CA GLY A 32 28.63 -17.67 12.49
C GLY A 32 28.46 -17.40 10.99
N VAL A 33 28.46 -18.44 10.15
CA VAL A 33 28.21 -18.32 8.70
C VAL A 33 26.78 -17.86 8.45
N GLY A 34 25.80 -18.46 9.12
CA GLY A 34 24.40 -18.05 9.04
C GLY A 34 24.19 -16.61 9.49
N TYR A 35 24.86 -16.20 10.57
CA TYR A 35 24.83 -14.82 11.05
C TYR A 35 25.41 -13.85 10.02
N PHE A 36 26.59 -14.16 9.47
CA PHE A 36 27.25 -13.32 8.49
C PHE A 36 26.38 -13.13 7.24
N TYR A 37 25.82 -14.21 6.70
CA TYR A 37 24.98 -14.16 5.50
C TYR A 37 23.66 -13.41 5.75
N GLY A 38 22.96 -13.72 6.84
CA GLY A 38 21.72 -13.03 7.22
C GLY A 38 21.95 -11.54 7.49
N ASN A 39 23.09 -11.19 8.09
CA ASN A 39 23.46 -9.81 8.34
C ASN A 39 23.71 -9.03 7.04
N GLN A 40 24.39 -9.63 6.06
CA GLN A 40 24.60 -9.00 4.76
C GLN A 40 23.27 -8.73 4.04
N ILE A 41 22.34 -9.68 4.06
CA ILE A 41 21.02 -9.53 3.45
C ILE A 41 20.25 -8.36 4.08
N ILE A 42 20.05 -8.39 5.40
CA ILE A 42 19.25 -7.36 6.10
C ILE A 42 19.91 -5.98 5.95
N SER A 43 21.23 -5.91 6.09
CA SER A 43 21.96 -4.66 5.89
C SER A 43 21.84 -4.14 4.47
N LYS A 44 21.83 -5.00 3.44
CA LYS A 44 21.71 -4.57 2.05
C LYS A 44 20.30 -4.12 1.69
N ILE A 45 19.28 -4.88 2.13
CA ILE A 45 17.86 -4.53 1.94
C ILE A 45 17.56 -3.17 2.55
N THR A 46 18.03 -2.93 3.78
CA THR A 46 17.68 -1.72 4.56
C THR A 46 18.62 -0.54 4.32
N GLY A 47 19.55 -0.61 3.36
CA GLY A 47 20.54 0.46 3.15
C GLY A 47 21.42 0.71 4.39
N GLY A 48 21.74 -0.34 5.13
CA GLY A 48 22.54 -0.31 6.35
C GLY A 48 21.79 0.18 7.60
N LYS A 49 20.47 0.35 7.55
CA LYS A 49 19.68 0.84 8.69
C LYS A 49 19.32 -0.24 9.72
N SER A 50 19.45 -1.51 9.36
CA SER A 50 19.28 -2.64 10.28
C SER A 50 20.28 -3.76 10.02
N ASN A 51 20.50 -4.57 11.05
CA ASN A 51 21.37 -5.75 11.02
C ASN A 51 20.60 -7.02 11.49
N LEU A 52 21.26 -8.18 11.48
CA LEU A 52 20.60 -9.43 11.89
C LEU A 52 20.26 -9.48 13.38
N PHE A 53 21.03 -8.81 14.24
CA PHE A 53 20.72 -8.71 15.67
C PHE A 53 19.45 -7.88 15.89
N ASP A 54 19.29 -6.76 15.17
CA ASP A 54 18.08 -5.95 15.22
C ASP A 54 16.85 -6.78 14.84
N PHE A 55 16.96 -7.62 13.80
CA PHE A 55 15.90 -8.56 13.43
C PHE A 55 15.55 -9.54 14.55
N VAL A 56 16.53 -10.24 15.12
CA VAL A 56 16.29 -11.20 16.20
C VAL A 56 15.67 -10.50 17.42
N SER A 57 16.19 -9.33 17.80
CA SER A 57 15.66 -8.55 18.92
C SER A 57 14.21 -8.08 18.68
N THR A 58 13.89 -7.68 17.46
CA THR A 58 12.57 -7.19 17.05
C THR A 58 11.51 -8.31 17.09
N MET A 59 11.89 -9.52 16.70
CA MET A 59 11.02 -10.70 16.70
C MET A 59 10.69 -11.20 18.10
N VAL A 60 11.62 -11.06 19.04
CA VAL A 60 11.40 -11.47 20.45
C VAL A 60 10.71 -10.37 21.26
N SER A 61 10.86 -9.10 20.86
CA SER A 61 10.21 -7.96 21.50
C SER A 61 8.69 -8.00 21.27
N GLU A 62 7.90 -7.58 22.26
CA GLU A 62 6.46 -7.31 22.07
C GLU A 62 6.18 -5.86 21.63
N LYS A 63 7.19 -5.00 21.67
CA LYS A 63 7.04 -3.58 21.33
C LYS A 63 6.93 -3.36 19.81
N TYR A 64 6.17 -2.34 19.45
CA TYR A 64 6.06 -1.79 18.09
C TYR A 64 6.63 -0.37 18.08
N THR A 65 7.51 -0.08 17.13
CA THR A 65 8.02 1.27 16.87
C THR A 65 7.09 1.94 15.87
N PRO A 66 6.37 3.04 16.21
CA PRO A 66 5.53 3.74 15.24
C PRO A 66 6.32 4.14 14.01
N LEU A 67 5.69 4.06 12.83
CA LEU A 67 6.30 4.56 11.60
C LEU A 67 6.40 6.09 11.68
N LYS A 68 7.41 6.66 11.03
CA LYS A 68 7.55 8.12 10.93
C LYS A 68 6.38 8.69 10.14
N THR A 69 5.97 9.89 10.50
CA THR A 69 4.91 10.63 9.83
C THR A 69 5.37 12.00 9.36
N ASP A 70 4.64 12.58 8.42
CA ASP A 70 4.67 13.99 8.10
C ASP A 70 3.90 14.84 9.12
N ALA A 71 3.77 16.14 8.83
CA ALA A 71 3.06 17.10 9.68
C ALA A 71 1.55 16.85 9.80
N ASN A 72 0.98 16.05 8.89
CA ASN A 72 -0.44 15.70 8.86
C ASN A 72 -0.70 14.31 9.48
N GLY A 73 0.30 13.69 10.09
CA GLY A 73 0.18 12.35 10.68
C GLY A 73 0.17 11.21 9.65
N GLN A 74 0.53 11.49 8.40
CA GLN A 74 0.60 10.49 7.34
C GLN A 74 2.01 9.89 7.24
N THR A 75 2.10 8.59 7.07
CA THR A 75 3.34 7.92 6.66
C THR A 75 3.32 7.76 5.14
N ASN A 76 4.22 8.45 4.45
CA ASN A 76 4.30 8.47 2.99
C ASN A 76 5.51 7.64 2.51
N ILE A 77 5.26 6.80 1.50
CA ILE A 77 6.18 5.78 0.99
C ILE A 77 6.24 5.87 -0.54
N ALA A 78 7.41 6.23 -1.06
CA ALA A 78 7.72 6.16 -2.47
C ALA A 78 7.95 4.71 -2.90
N VAL A 79 7.09 4.16 -3.75
CA VAL A 79 7.23 2.82 -4.31
C VAL A 79 7.62 2.93 -5.79
N PHE A 80 8.74 2.33 -6.17
CA PHE A 80 9.20 2.39 -7.56
C PHE A 80 9.88 1.11 -8.01
N GLY A 81 9.81 0.84 -9.31
CA GLY A 81 10.27 -0.42 -9.91
C GLY A 81 11.19 -0.22 -11.09
N THR A 82 12.36 -0.87 -11.08
CA THR A 82 13.25 -1.03 -12.25
C THR A 82 13.01 -2.37 -12.94
N SER A 83 13.56 -2.57 -14.14
CA SER A 83 13.47 -3.86 -14.83
C SER A 83 14.57 -4.83 -14.38
N GLY A 84 14.52 -6.06 -14.88
CA GLY A 84 15.49 -7.11 -14.56
C GLY A 84 15.07 -8.05 -13.42
N TYR A 85 15.67 -9.24 -13.44
CA TYR A 85 15.55 -10.28 -12.41
C TYR A 85 16.51 -10.06 -11.23
N ASP A 86 17.34 -9.03 -11.30
CA ASP A 86 18.22 -8.52 -10.24
C ASP A 86 18.33 -6.98 -10.31
N MET A 87 18.94 -6.35 -9.30
CA MET A 87 19.07 -4.87 -9.26
C MET A 87 20.06 -4.30 -10.27
N SER A 88 20.84 -5.14 -10.97
CA SER A 88 21.69 -4.68 -12.07
C SER A 88 20.89 -4.46 -13.35
N GLY A 89 19.63 -4.94 -13.41
CA GLY A 89 18.78 -4.82 -14.59
C GLY A 89 18.93 -6.00 -15.56
N ASN A 90 19.47 -7.13 -15.10
CA ASN A 90 19.70 -8.30 -15.95
C ASN A 90 18.39 -9.03 -16.27
N GLU A 91 18.11 -9.21 -17.57
CA GLU A 91 16.92 -9.93 -18.06
C GLU A 91 17.25 -11.34 -18.58
N GLY A 92 18.40 -11.89 -18.17
CA GLY A 92 18.88 -13.22 -18.55
C GLY A 92 19.60 -13.26 -19.91
N ARG A 93 19.27 -12.35 -20.84
CA ARG A 93 19.99 -12.16 -22.12
C ARG A 93 21.01 -11.02 -22.07
N GLY A 94 21.15 -10.36 -20.93
CA GLY A 94 21.99 -9.19 -20.72
C GLY A 94 21.22 -8.05 -20.03
N VAL A 95 21.85 -6.88 -19.99
CA VAL A 95 21.28 -5.63 -19.50
C VAL A 95 21.02 -4.75 -20.71
N HIS A 96 19.76 -4.35 -20.93
CA HIS A 96 19.40 -3.47 -22.03
C HIS A 96 19.56 -2.00 -21.65
N ASP A 97 19.61 -1.13 -22.66
CA ASP A 97 19.61 0.31 -22.46
C ASP A 97 18.29 0.74 -21.80
N GLY A 98 18.40 1.34 -20.60
CA GLY A 98 17.24 1.76 -19.82
C GLY A 98 16.79 0.78 -18.74
N ALA A 99 17.57 -0.26 -18.42
CA ALA A 99 17.19 -1.23 -17.37
C ALA A 99 16.98 -0.60 -15.97
N GLN A 100 17.58 0.57 -15.75
CA GLN A 100 17.46 1.35 -14.51
C GLN A 100 16.38 2.45 -14.58
N LEU A 101 15.56 2.49 -15.64
CA LEU A 101 14.40 3.37 -15.69
C LEU A 101 13.32 2.87 -14.72
N THR A 102 12.69 3.79 -14.00
CA THR A 102 11.60 3.46 -13.08
C THR A 102 10.25 3.59 -13.77
N ASP A 103 9.87 2.53 -14.48
CA ASP A 103 8.62 2.49 -15.25
C ASP A 103 7.35 2.27 -14.39
N SER A 104 7.55 1.90 -13.12
CA SER A 104 6.53 1.87 -12.09
C SER A 104 6.89 2.91 -11.04
N LEU A 105 6.01 3.88 -10.81
CA LEU A 105 6.16 4.94 -9.81
C LEU A 105 4.81 5.09 -9.11
N MET A 106 4.81 4.94 -7.79
CA MET A 106 3.61 5.01 -6.97
C MET A 106 3.94 5.67 -5.64
N GLU A 107 3.06 6.55 -5.18
CA GLU A 107 3.10 7.10 -3.83
C GLU A 107 2.07 6.35 -2.98
N VAL A 108 2.48 5.82 -1.83
CA VAL A 108 1.59 5.17 -0.87
C VAL A 108 1.59 5.98 0.41
N THR A 109 0.43 6.55 0.76
CA THR A 109 0.24 7.30 2.01
C THR A 109 -0.68 6.54 2.92
N LEU A 110 -0.29 6.35 4.18
CA LEU A 110 -1.06 5.61 5.17
C LEU A 110 -1.21 6.40 6.47
N ASN A 111 -2.39 6.32 7.06
CA ASN A 111 -2.69 6.85 8.37
C ASN A 111 -2.66 5.69 9.39
N GLN A 112 -1.75 5.74 10.36
CA GLN A 112 -1.55 4.65 11.30
C GLN A 112 -2.70 4.49 12.31
N GLU A 113 -3.37 5.59 12.66
CA GLU A 113 -4.48 5.60 13.64
C GLU A 113 -5.78 5.06 13.02
N SER A 114 -6.18 5.65 11.89
CA SER A 114 -7.42 5.30 11.20
C SER A 114 -7.29 4.07 10.29
N LYS A 115 -6.06 3.56 10.08
CA LYS A 115 -5.76 2.42 9.21
C LYS A 115 -6.35 2.58 7.81
N ASN A 116 -6.15 3.77 7.24
CA ASN A 116 -6.52 4.11 5.87
C ASN A 116 -5.27 4.33 5.02
N ALA A 117 -5.29 3.86 3.79
CA ALA A 117 -4.19 4.01 2.86
C ALA A 117 -4.71 4.53 1.51
N ASN A 118 -3.92 5.39 0.88
CA ASN A 118 -4.17 5.83 -0.50
C ASN A 118 -2.95 5.50 -1.36
N MET A 119 -3.20 5.00 -2.55
CA MET A 119 -2.18 4.69 -3.55
C MET A 119 -2.36 5.62 -4.75
N ILE A 120 -1.31 6.34 -5.13
CA ILE A 120 -1.32 7.27 -6.25
C ILE A 120 -0.28 6.79 -7.27
N SER A 121 -0.74 6.25 -8.40
CA SER A 121 0.16 5.88 -9.49
C SER A 121 0.59 7.13 -10.24
N ILE A 122 1.90 7.31 -10.42
CA ILE A 122 2.48 8.44 -11.15
C ILE A 122 2.88 7.98 -12.56
N PRO A 123 2.40 8.66 -13.62
CA PRO A 123 2.74 8.29 -14.99
C PRO A 123 4.24 8.39 -15.25
N ARG A 124 4.86 7.34 -15.78
CA ARG A 124 6.31 7.29 -16.04
C ARG A 124 6.80 8.36 -17.01
N ASP A 125 5.90 8.80 -17.91
CA ASP A 125 6.16 9.80 -18.95
C ASP A 125 5.90 11.23 -18.46
N LEU A 126 5.61 11.42 -17.16
CA LEU A 126 5.43 12.74 -16.55
C LEU A 126 6.70 13.60 -16.75
N LYS A 127 6.55 14.77 -17.35
CA LYS A 127 7.66 15.70 -17.56
C LYS A 127 8.01 16.39 -16.24
N VAL A 128 9.26 16.28 -15.80
CA VAL A 128 9.76 16.87 -14.54
C VAL A 128 10.88 17.88 -14.79
N GLY A 129 11.65 17.73 -15.87
CA GLY A 129 12.68 18.70 -16.24
C GLY A 129 14.08 18.26 -15.83
N ARG A 130 14.77 19.08 -15.01
CA ARG A 130 16.23 19.01 -14.79
C ARG A 130 16.69 17.82 -13.95
N GLU A 131 15.78 17.22 -13.21
CA GLU A 131 15.97 16.01 -12.40
C GLU A 131 16.21 14.77 -13.29
N ALA A 132 15.83 14.86 -14.56
CA ALA A 132 15.97 13.84 -15.57
C ALA A 132 17.08 14.22 -16.57
N CYS A 133 17.77 13.23 -17.13
CA CYS A 133 19.02 13.40 -17.88
C CYS A 133 18.91 13.12 -19.38
N TYR A 134 17.76 12.60 -19.85
CA TYR A 134 17.54 12.32 -21.27
C TYR A 134 16.36 13.14 -21.81
N ALA A 135 15.16 12.57 -21.89
CA ALA A 135 13.98 13.25 -22.42
C ALA A 135 13.31 14.17 -21.38
N GLY A 136 13.75 14.15 -20.12
CA GLY A 136 13.18 15.00 -19.07
C GLY A 136 11.93 14.37 -18.41
N LYS A 137 11.81 13.04 -18.48
CA LYS A 137 10.70 12.25 -17.93
C LYS A 137 11.03 11.73 -16.54
N ILE A 138 10.01 11.60 -15.69
CA ILE A 138 10.19 11.21 -14.30
C ILE A 138 10.84 9.82 -14.14
N ASN A 139 10.61 8.88 -15.06
CA ASN A 139 11.21 7.55 -15.00
C ASN A 139 12.73 7.54 -15.21
N GLU A 140 13.32 8.66 -15.65
CA GLU A 140 14.76 8.82 -15.79
C GLU A 140 15.43 9.20 -14.46
N VAL A 141 14.69 9.81 -13.52
CA VAL A 141 15.26 10.43 -12.30
C VAL A 141 16.14 9.46 -11.53
N TYR A 142 15.69 8.22 -11.34
CA TYR A 142 16.47 7.19 -10.66
C TYR A 142 17.78 6.89 -11.38
N THR A 143 17.74 6.55 -12.68
CA THR A 143 18.96 6.18 -13.44
C THR A 143 19.96 7.33 -13.48
N CYS A 144 19.47 8.58 -13.59
CA CYS A 144 20.30 9.76 -13.62
C CYS A 144 21.03 9.98 -12.29
N ALA A 145 20.29 9.99 -11.18
CA ALA A 145 20.87 10.24 -9.86
C ALA A 145 21.70 9.07 -9.32
N SER A 146 21.33 7.84 -9.68
CA SER A 146 22.07 6.63 -9.26
C SER A 146 23.33 6.35 -10.09
N ASN A 147 23.63 7.15 -11.12
CA ASN A 147 24.68 6.85 -12.09
C ASN A 147 24.51 5.43 -12.67
N ASN A 148 23.32 5.19 -13.24
CA ASN A 148 22.91 3.92 -13.82
C ASN A 148 22.99 2.74 -12.83
N GLY A 149 22.40 2.92 -11.65
CA GLY A 149 22.29 1.89 -10.60
C GLY A 149 23.53 1.73 -9.71
N LYS A 150 24.62 2.49 -9.93
CA LYS A 150 25.85 2.39 -9.13
C LYS A 150 25.72 2.98 -7.72
N ASN A 151 24.81 3.93 -7.53
CA ASN A 151 24.50 4.56 -6.25
C ASN A 151 22.98 4.51 -6.01
N GLU A 152 22.50 3.35 -5.55
CA GLU A 152 21.07 3.10 -5.30
C GLU A 152 20.46 4.11 -4.30
N GLU A 153 21.21 4.52 -3.27
CA GLU A 153 20.73 5.50 -2.26
C GLU A 153 20.50 6.89 -2.87
N ALA A 154 21.43 7.37 -3.70
CA ALA A 154 21.24 8.65 -4.40
C ALA A 154 20.06 8.60 -5.38
N GLY A 155 19.90 7.48 -6.10
CA GLY A 155 18.74 7.24 -6.97
C GLY A 155 17.43 7.27 -6.20
N ALA A 156 17.34 6.52 -5.10
CA ALA A 156 16.15 6.44 -4.26
C ALA A 156 15.78 7.81 -3.67
N GLN A 157 16.75 8.57 -3.16
CA GLN A 157 16.50 9.90 -2.62
C GLN A 157 16.00 10.88 -3.68
N ALA A 158 16.54 10.80 -4.90
CA ALA A 158 16.07 11.63 -6.01
C ALA A 158 14.62 11.29 -6.41
N VAL A 159 14.26 10.00 -6.44
CA VAL A 159 12.88 9.56 -6.69
C VAL A 159 11.94 10.05 -5.58
N MET A 160 12.32 9.91 -4.30
CA MET A 160 11.54 10.46 -3.19
C MET A 160 11.29 11.95 -3.40
N ASN A 161 12.33 12.75 -3.62
CA ASN A 161 12.22 14.21 -3.77
C ASN A 161 11.32 14.64 -4.94
N VAL A 162 11.42 13.97 -6.09
CA VAL A 162 10.56 14.31 -7.24
C VAL A 162 9.11 13.92 -6.97
N LEU A 163 8.86 12.79 -6.29
CA LEU A 163 7.52 12.41 -5.87
C LEU A 163 6.95 13.38 -4.82
N GLU A 164 7.76 13.88 -3.88
CA GLU A 164 7.34 14.94 -2.95
C GLU A 164 6.88 16.19 -3.72
N THR A 165 7.61 16.57 -4.77
CA THR A 165 7.26 17.72 -5.60
C THR A 165 5.94 17.50 -6.35
N VAL A 166 5.76 16.33 -6.94
CA VAL A 166 4.56 15.99 -7.74
C VAL A 166 3.32 15.86 -6.85
N THR A 167 3.44 15.23 -5.69
CA THR A 167 2.31 14.85 -4.83
C THR A 167 2.03 15.85 -3.72
N GLY A 168 3.03 16.64 -3.31
CA GLY A 168 2.97 17.51 -2.15
C GLY A 168 3.07 16.76 -0.82
N LEU A 169 3.40 15.47 -0.84
CA LEU A 169 3.56 14.63 0.34
C LEU A 169 5.03 14.49 0.69
N LYS A 170 5.40 14.74 1.94
CA LYS A 170 6.78 14.53 2.40
C LYS A 170 7.00 13.04 2.61
N ASN A 171 7.98 12.46 1.93
CA ASN A 171 8.28 11.03 1.98
C ASN A 171 9.15 10.67 3.19
N GLN A 172 8.77 9.64 3.94
CA GLN A 172 9.59 9.10 5.03
C GLN A 172 10.36 7.87 4.57
N TYR A 173 9.74 7.09 3.69
CA TYR A 173 10.25 5.80 3.28
C TYR A 173 10.24 5.63 1.77
N TYR A 174 11.01 4.66 1.29
CA TYR A 174 10.89 4.16 -0.06
C TYR A 174 10.94 2.64 -0.11
N ILE A 175 10.34 2.07 -1.16
CA ILE A 175 10.45 0.66 -1.51
C ILE A 175 10.81 0.60 -3.00
N HIS A 176 12.01 0.14 -3.28
CA HIS A 176 12.52 -0.08 -4.63
C HIS A 176 12.50 -1.58 -4.95
N LEU A 177 11.82 -1.93 -6.03
CA LEU A 177 11.58 -3.30 -6.49
C LEU A 177 12.10 -3.50 -7.92
N ASN A 178 12.23 -4.76 -8.31
CA ASN A 178 12.47 -5.16 -9.70
C ASN A 178 11.50 -6.29 -10.14
N TRP A 179 11.66 -6.82 -11.34
CA TRP A 179 10.79 -7.92 -11.81
C TRP A 179 10.93 -9.19 -10.97
N GLY A 180 12.17 -9.52 -10.59
CA GLY A 180 12.47 -10.68 -9.74
C GLY A 180 11.72 -10.63 -8.41
N SER A 181 11.63 -9.46 -7.79
CA SER A 181 10.92 -9.28 -6.51
C SER A 181 9.42 -9.56 -6.64
N LEU A 182 8.75 -9.06 -7.68
CA LEU A 182 7.33 -9.30 -7.91
C LEU A 182 7.06 -10.80 -8.11
N ILE A 183 7.87 -11.46 -8.94
CA ILE A 183 7.74 -12.90 -9.20
C ILE A 183 7.90 -13.68 -7.89
N GLN A 184 8.97 -13.43 -7.15
CA GLN A 184 9.28 -14.12 -5.90
C GLN A 184 8.18 -13.93 -4.84
N ILE A 185 7.66 -12.71 -4.68
CA ILE A 185 6.55 -12.43 -3.75
C ILE A 185 5.32 -13.26 -4.12
N VAL A 186 4.90 -13.20 -5.39
CA VAL A 186 3.68 -13.88 -5.85
C VAL A 186 3.83 -15.40 -5.77
N ASP A 187 4.98 -15.95 -6.15
CA ASP A 187 5.23 -17.39 -6.10
C ASP A 187 5.33 -17.91 -4.67
N ALA A 188 5.98 -17.18 -3.75
CA ALA A 188 6.00 -17.53 -2.33
C ALA A 188 4.59 -17.51 -1.70
N LEU A 189 3.72 -16.64 -2.20
CA LEU A 189 2.31 -16.61 -1.82
C LEU A 189 1.49 -17.73 -2.48
N GLY A 190 2.04 -18.50 -3.43
CA GLY A 190 1.32 -19.54 -4.17
C GLY A 190 0.31 -18.93 -5.14
N GLY A 191 0.71 -17.84 -5.79
CA GLY A 191 -0.10 -17.07 -6.72
C GLY A 191 -1.05 -16.07 -6.04
N ILE A 192 -1.45 -15.06 -6.79
CA ILE A 192 -2.45 -14.05 -6.40
C ILE A 192 -3.71 -14.22 -7.25
N GLU A 193 -4.87 -13.80 -6.74
CA GLU A 193 -6.13 -13.84 -7.47
C GLU A 193 -6.52 -12.44 -7.88
N VAL A 194 -6.95 -12.27 -9.13
CA VAL A 194 -7.45 -10.98 -9.65
C VAL A 194 -8.76 -11.21 -10.39
N THR A 195 -9.64 -10.20 -10.33
CA THR A 195 -10.90 -10.15 -11.08
C THR A 195 -11.02 -8.78 -11.72
N PHE A 196 -11.43 -8.75 -12.99
CA PHE A 196 -11.65 -7.54 -13.76
C PHE A 196 -13.10 -7.48 -14.23
N ASP A 197 -13.65 -6.29 -14.36
CA ASP A 197 -14.97 -6.00 -14.92
C ASP A 197 -14.97 -5.96 -16.45
N GLU A 198 -13.79 -5.92 -17.06
CA GLU A 198 -13.55 -5.99 -18.50
C GLU A 198 -12.50 -7.06 -18.87
N ASP A 199 -12.46 -7.41 -20.16
CA ASP A 199 -11.49 -8.37 -20.69
C ASP A 199 -10.12 -7.67 -20.79
N ILE A 200 -9.07 -8.30 -20.26
CA ILE A 200 -7.68 -7.86 -20.44
C ILE A 200 -7.05 -8.73 -21.52
N THR A 201 -6.66 -8.15 -22.66
CA THR A 201 -6.00 -8.91 -23.74
C THR A 201 -4.75 -8.19 -24.23
N ASP A 202 -3.59 -8.53 -23.67
CA ASP A 202 -2.29 -7.99 -24.09
C ASP A 202 -1.35 -9.11 -24.59
N TYR A 203 -1.95 -10.05 -25.34
CA TYR A 203 -1.29 -11.27 -25.81
C TYR A 203 -0.04 -10.98 -26.65
N GLY A 204 -0.10 -9.98 -27.53
CA GLY A 204 0.99 -9.63 -28.45
C GLY A 204 2.22 -9.00 -27.79
N TRP A 205 2.11 -8.53 -26.54
CA TRP A 205 3.17 -7.77 -25.87
C TRP A 205 3.65 -8.42 -24.57
N THR A 206 2.71 -8.86 -23.73
CA THR A 206 3.02 -9.45 -22.42
C THR A 206 2.50 -10.87 -22.27
N ASN A 207 1.75 -11.38 -23.26
CA ASN A 207 1.11 -12.71 -23.24
C ASN A 207 0.04 -12.87 -22.13
N ILE A 208 -0.49 -11.77 -21.58
CA ILE A 208 -1.56 -11.83 -20.57
C ILE A 208 -2.94 -11.79 -21.25
N VAL A 209 -3.81 -12.71 -20.83
CA VAL A 209 -5.22 -12.75 -21.21
C VAL A 209 -6.03 -13.08 -19.97
N ILE A 210 -6.96 -12.20 -19.60
CA ILE A 210 -7.87 -12.37 -18.46
C ILE A 210 -9.28 -12.06 -18.93
N LYS A 211 -10.23 -12.93 -18.57
CA LYS A 211 -11.64 -12.75 -18.89
C LYS A 211 -12.35 -11.94 -17.81
N LYS A 212 -13.24 -11.06 -18.24
CA LYS A 212 -14.08 -10.27 -17.34
C LYS A 212 -14.89 -11.16 -16.41
N ASN A 213 -15.14 -10.66 -15.22
CA ASN A 213 -15.90 -11.27 -14.13
C ASN A 213 -15.46 -12.71 -13.79
N THR A 214 -14.20 -13.07 -14.10
CA THR A 214 -13.65 -14.40 -13.86
C THR A 214 -12.47 -14.30 -12.91
N PRO A 215 -12.60 -14.78 -11.65
CA PRO A 215 -11.47 -14.90 -10.74
C PRO A 215 -10.35 -15.70 -11.38
N THR A 216 -9.19 -15.05 -11.55
CA THR A 216 -8.04 -15.63 -12.26
C THR A 216 -6.85 -15.66 -11.33
N THR A 217 -6.31 -16.85 -11.07
CA THR A 217 -5.07 -17.00 -10.31
C THR A 217 -3.85 -16.76 -11.22
N LEU A 218 -2.99 -15.85 -10.81
CA LEU A 218 -1.73 -15.51 -11.47
C LEU A 218 -0.56 -16.01 -10.64
N ASN A 219 0.36 -16.74 -11.29
CA ASN A 219 1.71 -16.96 -10.75
C ASN A 219 2.59 -15.73 -10.99
N GLY A 220 3.84 -15.76 -10.52
CA GLY A 220 4.74 -14.62 -10.59
C GLY A 220 4.94 -14.07 -12.00
N GLU A 221 5.18 -14.93 -12.99
CA GLU A 221 5.35 -14.52 -14.38
C GLU A 221 4.08 -13.88 -14.97
N LYS A 222 2.89 -14.43 -14.70
CA LYS A 222 1.64 -13.82 -15.14
C LYS A 222 1.33 -12.51 -14.41
N ALA A 223 1.71 -12.39 -13.14
CA ALA A 223 1.58 -11.13 -12.40
C ALA A 223 2.51 -10.06 -12.98
N LEU A 224 3.74 -10.41 -13.35
CA LEU A 224 4.66 -9.51 -14.04
C LEU A 224 4.12 -9.11 -15.42
N ALA A 225 3.57 -10.06 -16.19
CA ALA A 225 2.93 -9.78 -17.47
C ALA A 225 1.79 -8.76 -17.31
N LEU A 226 0.92 -8.93 -16.30
CA LEU A 226 -0.14 -8.00 -15.99
C LEU A 226 0.40 -6.61 -15.56
N ALA A 227 1.45 -6.56 -14.72
CA ALA A 227 2.07 -5.31 -14.27
C ALA A 227 2.70 -4.49 -15.42
N ARG A 228 3.04 -5.16 -16.52
CA ARG A 228 3.62 -4.56 -17.73
C ARG A 228 2.57 -4.25 -18.81
N ALA A 229 1.34 -4.73 -18.66
CA ALA A 229 0.34 -4.67 -19.71
C ALA A 229 -0.14 -3.23 -19.98
N ARG A 230 -0.20 -2.85 -21.26
CA ARG A 230 -0.54 -1.47 -21.71
C ARG A 230 -1.54 -1.42 -22.85
N HIS A 231 -1.64 -2.46 -23.67
CA HIS A 231 -2.36 -2.41 -24.95
C HIS A 231 -3.70 -3.15 -24.94
N GLY A 232 -4.00 -3.87 -23.86
CA GLY A 232 -5.15 -4.76 -23.76
C GLY A 232 -6.40 -4.18 -23.09
N VAL A 233 -6.43 -2.87 -22.83
CA VAL A 233 -7.51 -2.13 -22.12
C VAL A 233 -7.59 -0.68 -22.59
N ALA A 234 -8.76 -0.07 -22.42
CA ALA A 234 -8.92 1.37 -22.62
C ALA A 234 -8.09 2.13 -21.57
N GLY A 235 -7.22 3.06 -21.99
CA GLY A 235 -6.44 3.90 -21.05
C GLY A 235 -4.93 3.74 -21.10
N GLY A 236 -4.39 2.76 -21.83
CA GLY A 236 -2.95 2.71 -22.15
C GLY A 236 -2.03 2.63 -20.92
N ASP A 237 -1.14 3.60 -20.78
CA ASP A 237 -0.17 3.67 -19.66
C ASP A 237 -0.85 3.87 -18.28
N PHE A 238 -2.01 4.54 -18.24
CA PHE A 238 -2.76 4.74 -17.00
C PHE A 238 -3.30 3.41 -16.47
N ALA A 239 -3.81 2.56 -17.35
CA ALA A 239 -4.30 1.25 -16.98
C ALA A 239 -3.17 0.32 -16.46
N ARG A 240 -1.92 0.53 -16.90
CA ARG A 240 -0.77 -0.17 -16.31
C ARG A 240 -0.60 0.17 -14.83
N GLY A 241 -0.71 1.46 -14.47
CA GLY A 241 -0.67 1.90 -13.06
C GLY A 241 -1.78 1.27 -12.23
N GLU A 242 -3.00 1.22 -12.76
CA GLU A 242 -4.14 0.57 -12.11
C GLU A 242 -3.91 -0.94 -11.92
N ASN A 243 -3.34 -1.63 -12.91
CA ASN A 243 -2.97 -3.05 -12.80
C ASN A 243 -1.95 -3.27 -11.68
N GLN A 244 -0.96 -2.39 -11.53
CA GLN A 244 0.05 -2.47 -10.46
C GLN A 244 -0.59 -2.30 -9.07
N GLN A 245 -1.54 -1.37 -8.94
CA GLN A 245 -2.30 -1.19 -7.70
C GLN A 245 -3.18 -2.40 -7.38
N ARG A 246 -3.86 -2.97 -8.38
CA ARG A 246 -4.64 -4.22 -8.24
C ARG A 246 -3.77 -5.38 -7.78
N ILE A 247 -2.56 -5.52 -8.34
CA ILE A 247 -1.58 -6.53 -7.92
C ILE A 247 -1.20 -6.35 -6.45
N LEU A 248 -0.91 -5.11 -6.02
CA LEU A 248 -0.57 -4.82 -4.63
C LEU A 248 -1.73 -5.17 -3.67
N THR A 249 -2.97 -4.83 -4.05
CA THR A 249 -4.17 -5.22 -3.30
C THR A 249 -4.31 -6.75 -3.23
N ALA A 250 -4.15 -7.46 -4.35
CA ALA A 250 -4.26 -8.92 -4.41
C ALA A 250 -3.15 -9.63 -3.60
N VAL A 251 -1.93 -9.08 -3.57
CA VAL A 251 -0.84 -9.55 -2.70
C VAL A 251 -1.25 -9.43 -1.23
N LYS A 252 -1.76 -8.25 -0.82
CA LYS A 252 -2.24 -8.02 0.55
C LYS A 252 -3.38 -8.98 0.92
N GLU A 253 -4.37 -9.14 0.04
CA GLU A 253 -5.50 -10.06 0.27
C GLU A 253 -5.03 -11.50 0.41
N LYS A 254 -4.06 -11.91 -0.39
CA LYS A 254 -3.47 -13.25 -0.31
C LYS A 254 -2.71 -13.47 1.00
N ILE A 255 -1.95 -12.47 1.48
CA ILE A 255 -1.27 -12.50 2.78
C ILE A 255 -2.29 -12.67 3.92
N VAL A 256 -3.35 -11.87 3.92
CA VAL A 256 -4.43 -11.92 4.93
C VAL A 256 -5.17 -13.26 4.87
N LYS A 257 -5.54 -13.72 3.67
CA LYS A 257 -6.23 -15.01 3.46
C LYS A 257 -5.41 -16.20 3.93
N LYS A 258 -4.08 -16.14 3.78
CA LYS A 258 -3.15 -17.16 4.29
C LYS A 258 -2.97 -17.10 5.80
N GLY A 259 -3.43 -16.04 6.47
CA GLY A 259 -3.18 -15.82 7.90
C GLY A 259 -1.68 -15.72 8.21
N MET A 260 -0.90 -15.13 7.30
CA MET A 260 0.54 -15.01 7.47
C MET A 260 0.85 -14.15 8.69
N ASP A 261 1.68 -14.67 9.59
CA ASP A 261 2.11 -13.92 10.78
C ASP A 261 3.19 -12.89 10.43
N ILE A 262 3.44 -11.97 11.37
CA ILE A 262 4.45 -10.91 11.20
C ILE A 262 5.86 -11.46 10.94
N PRO A 263 6.34 -12.50 11.67
CA PRO A 263 7.61 -13.13 11.35
C PRO A 263 7.71 -13.66 9.92
N ALA A 264 6.67 -14.32 9.40
CA ALA A 264 6.65 -14.83 8.03
C ALA A 264 6.63 -13.70 6.99
N MET A 265 5.90 -12.61 7.23
CA MET A 265 5.91 -11.44 6.34
C MET A 265 7.30 -10.78 6.24
N ILE A 266 8.00 -10.59 7.36
CA ILE A 266 9.36 -10.03 7.34
C ILE A 266 10.34 -11.03 6.73
N SER A 267 10.17 -12.33 7.00
CA SER A 267 11.02 -13.37 6.40
C SER A 267 10.85 -13.42 4.89
N LEU A 268 9.64 -13.19 4.37
CA LEU A 268 9.39 -13.04 2.94
C LEU A 268 10.19 -11.87 2.36
N VAL A 269 10.16 -10.70 2.99
CA VAL A 269 10.97 -9.53 2.57
C VAL A 269 12.46 -9.86 2.58
N ASN A 270 12.96 -10.49 3.64
CA ASN A 270 14.36 -10.90 3.74
C ASN A 270 14.74 -11.92 2.64
N ALA A 271 13.83 -12.82 2.27
CA ALA A 271 14.05 -13.81 1.22
C ALA A 271 14.20 -13.19 -0.17
N LEU A 272 13.66 -11.98 -0.39
CA LEU A 272 13.87 -11.23 -1.65
C LEU A 272 15.33 -10.80 -1.82
N GLY A 273 16.08 -10.68 -0.71
CA GLY A 273 17.52 -10.42 -0.70
C GLY A 273 17.90 -9.26 -1.58
N ASP A 274 18.59 -9.57 -2.67
CA ASP A 274 19.12 -8.59 -3.61
C ASP A 274 18.08 -7.89 -4.47
N ASN A 275 16.80 -8.30 -4.44
CA ASN A 275 15.73 -7.79 -5.31
C ASN A 275 14.88 -6.67 -4.71
N ILE A 276 15.16 -6.25 -3.48
CA ILE A 276 14.48 -5.14 -2.82
C ILE A 276 15.48 -4.19 -2.15
N ARG A 277 15.21 -2.89 -2.21
CA ARG A 277 15.89 -1.87 -1.41
C ARG A 277 14.88 -0.98 -0.71
N THR A 278 15.16 -0.62 0.53
CA THR A 278 14.33 0.26 1.33
C THR A 278 15.15 0.93 2.43
N ASN A 279 14.68 2.05 2.95
CA ASN A 279 15.20 2.66 4.17
C ASN A 279 14.34 2.32 5.41
N ILE A 280 13.33 1.47 5.28
CA ILE A 280 12.51 0.96 6.40
C ILE A 280 13.37 0.01 7.22
N LYS A 281 13.44 0.23 8.53
CA LYS A 281 14.14 -0.64 9.47
C LYS A 281 13.31 -1.87 9.82
N VAL A 282 13.95 -2.92 10.33
CA VAL A 282 13.24 -4.17 10.66
C VAL A 282 12.16 -3.98 11.75
N ASP A 283 12.38 -3.12 12.74
CA ASP A 283 11.38 -2.79 13.75
C ASP A 283 10.20 -1.99 13.17
N GLU A 284 10.48 -1.11 12.21
CA GLU A 284 9.46 -0.41 11.41
C GLU A 284 8.71 -1.39 10.48
N MET A 285 9.38 -2.38 9.88
CA MET A 285 8.74 -3.44 9.07
C MET A 285 7.77 -4.25 9.91
N LYS A 286 8.09 -4.53 11.18
CA LYS A 286 7.19 -5.21 12.11
C LYS A 286 5.91 -4.41 12.35
N THR A 287 6.04 -3.09 12.54
CA THR A 287 4.88 -2.19 12.63
C THR A 287 4.10 -2.15 11.32
N GLY A 288 4.77 -2.05 10.17
CA GLY A 288 4.13 -2.11 8.86
C GLY A 288 3.35 -3.41 8.65
N ALA A 289 3.94 -4.56 8.98
CA ALA A 289 3.30 -5.87 8.93
C ALA A 289 2.07 -5.96 9.85
N HIS A 290 2.16 -5.43 11.08
CA HIS A 290 1.03 -5.35 12.00
C HIS A 290 -0.11 -4.48 11.45
N LEU A 291 0.23 -3.32 10.87
CA LEU A 291 -0.75 -2.45 10.24
C LEU A 291 -1.40 -3.14 9.04
N LEU A 292 -0.63 -3.79 8.16
CA LEU A 292 -1.11 -4.56 6.99
C LEU A 292 -2.15 -5.62 7.37
N SER A 293 -1.93 -6.36 8.47
CA SER A 293 -2.91 -7.32 8.99
C SER A 293 -4.22 -6.66 9.44
N GLY A 294 -4.18 -5.37 9.83
CA GLY A 294 -5.32 -4.60 10.29
C GLY A 294 -6.02 -3.75 9.22
N PHE A 295 -5.46 -3.62 8.01
CA PHE A 295 -6.11 -2.91 6.91
C PHE A 295 -7.24 -3.75 6.30
N ASN A 296 -8.45 -3.22 6.23
CA ASN A 296 -9.47 -3.73 5.31
C ASN A 296 -9.13 -3.26 3.88
N SER A 297 -9.38 -4.08 2.85
CA SER A 297 -9.23 -3.65 1.44
C SER A 297 -10.12 -2.45 1.12
N GLU A 298 -11.26 -2.28 1.80
CA GLU A 298 -12.12 -1.09 1.68
C GLU A 298 -11.46 0.23 2.14
N ASN A 299 -10.45 0.13 3.03
CA ASN A 299 -9.71 1.28 3.54
C ASN A 299 -8.48 1.63 2.67
N MET A 300 -8.20 0.82 1.65
CA MET A 300 -7.15 1.06 0.67
C MET A 300 -7.76 1.63 -0.61
N LYS A 301 -7.56 2.93 -0.84
CA LYS A 301 -8.10 3.62 -2.01
C LYS A 301 -7.03 3.86 -3.06
N THR A 302 -7.38 3.60 -4.31
CA THR A 302 -6.62 4.05 -5.47
C THR A 302 -7.07 5.46 -5.84
N LEU A 303 -6.11 6.37 -6.01
CA LEU A 303 -6.34 7.74 -6.49
C LEU A 303 -5.77 7.87 -7.91
N PRO A 304 -6.57 7.64 -8.95
CA PRO A 304 -6.11 7.82 -10.33
C PRO A 304 -5.88 9.32 -10.60
N LEU A 305 -4.86 9.64 -11.40
CA LEU A 305 -4.61 11.01 -11.84
C LEU A 305 -5.26 11.35 -13.18
N ALA A 306 -5.83 10.36 -13.88
CA ALA A 306 -6.52 10.53 -15.15
C ALA A 306 -7.75 9.63 -15.21
N ASN A 307 -8.70 9.99 -16.08
CA ASN A 307 -9.91 9.21 -16.36
C ASN A 307 -10.74 8.90 -15.11
N LEU A 308 -10.94 9.88 -14.22
CA LEU A 308 -11.85 9.70 -13.09
C LEU A 308 -13.28 9.42 -13.60
N PRO A 309 -14.14 8.75 -12.80
CA PRO A 309 -15.51 8.42 -13.20
C PRO A 309 -16.37 9.63 -13.61
N ASP A 310 -16.07 10.81 -13.08
CA ASP A 310 -16.73 12.08 -13.42
C ASP A 310 -16.14 12.78 -14.65
N GLY A 311 -15.16 12.15 -15.32
CA GLY A 311 -14.43 12.68 -16.47
C GLY A 311 -13.26 13.61 -16.10
N THR A 312 -13.01 13.85 -14.80
CA THR A 312 -11.90 14.71 -14.36
C THR A 312 -10.54 14.08 -14.69
N THR A 313 -9.58 14.91 -15.11
CA THR A 313 -8.17 14.51 -15.24
C THR A 313 -7.26 15.56 -14.61
N TYR A 314 -6.26 15.10 -13.86
CA TYR A 314 -5.25 15.94 -13.22
C TYR A 314 -3.94 15.99 -14.00
N VAL A 315 -3.80 15.12 -14.99
CA VAL A 315 -2.72 15.11 -15.96
C VAL A 315 -3.26 15.02 -17.38
N THR A 316 -2.47 15.45 -18.36
CA THR A 316 -2.84 15.41 -19.78
C THR A 316 -1.64 15.04 -20.64
N ASN A 317 -1.90 14.50 -21.82
CA ASN A 317 -0.87 14.20 -22.81
C ASN A 317 -0.40 15.50 -23.47
N ALA A 318 0.91 15.60 -23.69
CA ALA A 318 1.54 16.68 -24.42
C ALA A 318 2.64 16.14 -25.34
N SER A 319 2.99 16.89 -26.38
CA SER A 319 4.13 16.57 -27.24
C SER A 319 5.02 17.80 -27.38
N TYR A 320 6.33 17.62 -27.19
CA TYR A 320 7.32 18.68 -27.33
C TYR A 320 8.44 18.23 -28.27
N PRO A 321 8.94 19.11 -29.15
CA PRO A 321 10.08 18.80 -29.99
C PRO A 321 11.37 18.77 -29.15
N VAL A 322 12.10 17.67 -29.22
CA VAL A 322 13.45 17.52 -28.66
C VAL A 322 14.37 17.10 -29.79
N GLN A 323 15.34 17.95 -30.12
CA GLN A 323 16.28 17.71 -31.24
C GLN A 323 15.59 17.37 -32.57
N GLY A 324 14.43 18.00 -32.85
CA GLY A 324 13.67 17.78 -34.09
C GLY A 324 12.75 16.56 -34.07
N ILE A 325 12.72 15.78 -32.98
CA ILE A 325 11.80 14.65 -32.79
C ILE A 325 10.72 15.05 -31.79
N ASN A 326 9.45 14.86 -32.16
CA ASN A 326 8.33 15.08 -31.25
C ASN A 326 8.27 13.94 -30.22
N ILE A 327 8.57 14.25 -28.97
CA ILE A 327 8.49 13.29 -27.86
C ILE A 327 7.16 13.49 -27.14
N SER A 328 6.47 12.39 -26.84
CA SER A 328 5.25 12.39 -26.03
C SER A 328 5.57 12.41 -24.53
N TYR A 329 4.79 13.20 -23.80
CA TYR A 329 4.88 13.42 -22.36
C TYR A 329 3.50 13.38 -21.72
N VAL A 330 3.50 13.18 -20.41
CA VAL A 330 2.39 13.55 -19.54
C VAL A 330 2.77 14.83 -18.80
N ILE A 331 1.84 15.77 -18.65
CA ILE A 331 2.04 17.01 -17.88
C ILE A 331 0.86 17.24 -16.93
N PRO A 332 1.02 18.02 -15.85
CA PRO A 332 -0.10 18.42 -15.02
C PRO A 332 -1.14 19.21 -15.82
N ALA A 333 -2.42 18.94 -15.58
CA ALA A 333 -3.52 19.62 -16.26
C ALA A 333 -3.60 21.12 -15.93
N ALA A 334 -2.93 21.57 -14.85
CA ALA A 334 -2.81 22.98 -14.49
C ALA A 334 -1.63 23.71 -15.18
N GLY A 335 -0.88 23.01 -16.03
CA GLY A 335 0.29 23.54 -16.75
C GLY A 335 1.59 22.82 -16.37
N LEU A 336 2.63 23.00 -17.20
CA LEU A 336 3.94 22.39 -16.97
C LEU A 336 4.48 22.77 -15.59
N ASN A 337 4.88 21.76 -14.81
CA ASN A 337 5.37 21.88 -13.43
C ASN A 337 4.40 22.56 -12.43
N ASN A 338 3.12 22.70 -12.78
CA ASN A 338 2.10 23.20 -11.87
C ASN A 338 1.29 22.03 -11.27
N TYR A 339 1.70 21.55 -10.11
CA TYR A 339 1.08 20.42 -9.41
C TYR A 339 -0.07 20.81 -8.47
N THR A 340 -0.47 22.07 -8.42
CA THR A 340 -1.46 22.59 -7.45
C THR A 340 -2.76 21.79 -7.42
N LYS A 341 -3.33 21.43 -8.58
CA LYS A 341 -4.56 20.62 -8.65
C LYS A 341 -4.35 19.18 -8.17
N ILE A 342 -3.18 18.60 -8.42
CA ILE A 342 -2.81 17.26 -7.94
C ILE A 342 -2.69 17.30 -6.41
N HIS A 343 -2.01 18.30 -5.86
CA HIS A 343 -1.87 18.49 -4.41
C HIS A 343 -3.24 18.63 -3.74
N GLN A 344 -4.12 19.48 -4.27
CA GLN A 344 -5.47 19.67 -3.74
C GLN A 344 -6.30 18.38 -3.78
N TYR A 345 -6.21 17.62 -4.88
CA TYR A 345 -6.91 16.35 -5.02
C TYR A 345 -6.42 15.31 -4.01
N ILE A 346 -5.10 15.13 -3.90
CA ILE A 346 -4.50 14.18 -2.96
C ILE A 346 -4.82 14.56 -1.52
N GLN A 347 -4.66 15.84 -1.14
CA GLN A 347 -4.96 16.30 0.22
C GLN A 347 -6.45 16.15 0.57
N LYS A 348 -7.36 16.46 -0.38
CA LYS A 348 -8.79 16.22 -0.20
C LYS A 348 -9.07 14.74 0.03
N ALA A 349 -8.52 13.87 -0.82
CA ALA A 349 -8.72 12.44 -0.71
C ALA A 349 -8.17 11.86 0.60
N ILE A 350 -6.98 12.30 1.05
CA ILE A 350 -6.40 11.90 2.34
C ILE A 350 -7.31 12.33 3.49
N THR A 351 -7.78 13.59 3.47
CA THR A 351 -8.66 14.14 4.52
C THR A 351 -9.99 13.39 4.57
N GLU A 352 -10.61 13.14 3.41
CA GLU A 352 -11.86 12.37 3.31
C GLU A 352 -11.69 10.89 3.67
N ASN A 353 -10.48 10.35 3.50
CA ASN A 353 -10.19 8.96 3.85
C ASN A 353 -9.92 8.78 5.34
N VAL A 354 -9.87 9.82 6.17
CA VAL A 354 -9.87 9.67 7.63
C VAL A 354 -11.25 9.16 8.07
N ASP A 355 -11.29 8.08 8.85
CA ASP A 355 -12.52 7.69 9.55
C ASP A 355 -12.77 8.70 10.69
N SER A 356 -13.66 9.65 10.42
CA SER A 356 -14.08 10.66 11.38
C SER A 356 -15.55 10.96 11.20
N VAL A 357 -16.18 11.46 12.26
CA VAL A 357 -17.55 11.96 12.23
C VAL A 357 -17.72 13.00 11.10
N ALA A 358 -16.78 13.92 10.93
CA ALA A 358 -16.89 15.00 9.94
C ALA A 358 -16.80 14.55 8.48
N THR A 359 -16.09 13.45 8.20
CA THR A 359 -15.83 12.95 6.84
C THR A 359 -16.82 11.87 6.41
N THR A 360 -17.57 11.30 7.36
CA THR A 360 -18.56 10.23 7.14
C THR A 360 -19.73 10.71 6.31
N ARG A 361 -20.02 10.00 5.22
CA ARG A 361 -21.16 10.25 4.34
C ARG A 361 -22.41 9.53 4.86
N ILE A 362 -23.43 10.30 5.21
CA ILE A 362 -24.68 9.78 5.77
C ILE A 362 -25.84 10.15 4.84
N LEU A 363 -26.65 9.16 4.49
CA LEU A 363 -27.96 9.38 3.88
C LEU A 363 -29.03 9.27 4.95
N ILE A 364 -29.77 10.34 5.20
CA ILE A 364 -30.94 10.32 6.09
C ILE A 364 -32.20 10.25 5.25
N LEU A 365 -32.97 9.19 5.45
CA LEU A 365 -34.23 8.95 4.77
C LEU A 365 -35.40 9.26 5.70
N ASN A 366 -36.33 10.05 5.22
CA ASN A 366 -37.59 10.28 5.92
C ASN A 366 -38.51 9.07 5.74
N GLY A 367 -38.66 8.27 6.80
CA GLY A 367 -39.61 7.16 6.89
C GLY A 367 -40.85 7.45 7.72
N SER A 368 -40.94 8.63 8.33
CA SER A 368 -42.03 9.04 9.22
C SER A 368 -43.29 9.51 8.49
N GLY A 369 -43.12 10.05 7.28
CA GLY A 369 -44.17 10.78 6.56
C GLY A 369 -44.36 12.23 7.02
N GLU A 370 -43.62 12.68 8.03
CA GLU A 370 -43.64 14.06 8.50
C GLU A 370 -42.76 14.96 7.64
N ARG A 371 -43.27 16.12 7.25
CA ARG A 371 -42.52 17.06 6.41
C ARG A 371 -41.32 17.61 7.19
N GLY A 372 -40.11 17.43 6.64
CA GLY A 372 -38.89 17.98 7.22
C GLY A 372 -38.13 17.07 8.18
N ALA A 373 -38.69 15.90 8.54
CA ALA A 373 -38.08 15.03 9.56
C ALA A 373 -36.62 14.63 9.27
N ALA A 374 -36.27 14.32 8.01
CA ALA A 374 -34.89 14.02 7.64
C ALA A 374 -33.97 15.25 7.69
N SER A 375 -34.49 16.44 7.40
CA SER A 375 -33.75 17.69 7.49
C SER A 375 -33.49 18.10 8.94
N ASP A 376 -34.47 17.90 9.83
CA ASP A 376 -34.30 18.14 11.27
C ASP A 376 -33.27 17.19 11.86
N GLU A 377 -33.32 15.90 11.47
CA GLU A 377 -32.34 14.91 11.91
C GLU A 377 -30.92 15.23 11.40
N LYS A 378 -30.80 15.73 10.18
CA LYS A 378 -29.54 16.25 9.65
C LYS A 378 -28.95 17.34 10.56
N LEU A 379 -29.77 18.30 11.00
CA LEU A 379 -29.31 19.38 11.89
C LEU A 379 -28.84 18.84 13.25
N GLU A 380 -29.45 17.80 13.79
CA GLU A 380 -29.01 17.17 15.04
C GLU A 380 -27.64 16.47 14.90
N LEU A 381 -27.42 15.77 13.79
CA LEU A 381 -26.13 15.15 13.51
C LEU A 381 -25.02 16.17 13.23
N GLU A 382 -25.36 17.31 12.60
CA GLU A 382 -24.43 18.41 12.41
C GLU A 382 -23.91 18.98 13.74
N LYS A 383 -24.75 19.03 14.78
CA LYS A 383 -24.33 19.50 16.13
C LYS A 383 -23.29 18.61 16.78
N VAL A 384 -23.27 17.31 16.46
CA VAL A 384 -22.26 16.36 16.98
C VAL A 384 -21.10 16.14 16.01
N GLY A 385 -21.02 16.94 14.95
CA GLY A 385 -19.85 17.07 14.09
C GLY A 385 -19.93 16.33 12.75
N PHE A 386 -21.05 15.68 12.41
CA PHE A 386 -21.23 15.09 11.09
C PHE A 386 -21.48 16.20 10.06
N LYS A 387 -20.81 16.19 8.91
CA LYS A 387 -20.90 17.29 7.95
C LYS A 387 -21.40 16.88 6.57
N ASN A 388 -21.14 15.64 6.17
CA ASN A 388 -21.46 15.14 4.84
C ASN A 388 -22.79 14.37 4.87
N ILE A 389 -23.90 15.11 5.05
CA ILE A 389 -25.24 14.53 5.22
C ILE A 389 -26.16 14.94 4.07
N GLU A 390 -26.69 13.94 3.37
CA GLU A 390 -27.76 14.09 2.38
C GLU A 390 -29.08 13.59 2.94
N THR A 391 -30.19 14.12 2.41
CA THR A 391 -31.54 13.77 2.86
C THR A 391 -32.41 13.35 1.69
N ASP A 392 -33.18 12.28 1.86
CA ASP A 392 -34.19 11.84 0.89
C ASP A 392 -35.38 11.20 1.63
N ASN A 393 -36.27 10.50 0.94
CA ASN A 393 -37.42 9.79 1.52
C ASN A 393 -37.28 8.29 1.27
N THR A 394 -37.79 7.47 2.20
CA THR A 394 -37.93 6.03 1.94
C THR A 394 -39.06 5.76 0.95
N PRO A 395 -39.07 4.59 0.27
CA PRO A 395 -40.17 4.20 -0.62
C PRO A 395 -41.54 4.11 0.06
N THR A 396 -41.57 3.80 1.36
CA THR A 396 -42.78 3.76 2.21
C THR A 396 -42.59 4.65 3.44
N SER A 397 -43.68 5.16 4.04
CA SER A 397 -43.63 6.13 5.15
C SER A 397 -44.25 5.59 6.46
N ASP A 398 -44.03 4.31 6.73
CA ASP A 398 -44.63 3.56 7.84
C ASP A 398 -43.64 3.24 8.97
N TYR A 399 -42.43 3.80 8.93
CA TYR A 399 -41.38 3.55 9.91
C TYR A 399 -41.69 4.23 11.24
N GLN A 400 -41.66 3.46 12.33
CA GLN A 400 -41.90 3.96 13.68
C GLN A 400 -40.62 4.47 14.34
N ASP A 401 -39.56 3.66 14.31
CA ASP A 401 -38.32 3.95 15.00
C ASP A 401 -37.25 4.56 14.08
N ILE A 402 -36.29 5.27 14.66
CA ILE A 402 -35.04 5.57 13.98
C ILE A 402 -34.18 4.31 13.86
N THR A 403 -33.71 4.01 12.65
CA THR A 403 -32.85 2.85 12.39
C THR A 403 -31.60 3.27 11.64
N ILE A 404 -30.45 2.73 12.02
CA ILE A 404 -29.15 3.04 11.40
C ILE A 404 -28.59 1.78 10.78
N TYR A 405 -28.15 1.88 9.53
CA TYR A 405 -27.54 0.80 8.76
C TYR A 405 -26.12 1.19 8.41
N GLN A 406 -25.17 0.30 8.71
CA GLN A 406 -23.78 0.45 8.30
C GLN A 406 -23.63 -0.04 6.86
N ILE A 407 -23.16 0.84 5.98
CA ILE A 407 -22.93 0.54 4.56
C ILE A 407 -21.44 0.41 4.26
N GLY A 408 -20.60 1.23 4.91
CA GLY A 408 -19.14 1.18 4.85
C GLY A 408 -18.49 1.00 6.23
N GLU A 409 -17.27 0.49 6.27
CA GLU A 409 -16.51 0.29 7.51
C GLU A 409 -15.92 1.60 8.06
N LYS A 410 -16.66 2.26 8.96
CA LYS A 410 -16.27 3.50 9.63
C LYS A 410 -16.42 3.38 11.16
N PRO A 411 -15.52 2.66 11.86
CA PRO A 411 -15.64 2.40 13.30
C PRO A 411 -15.74 3.64 14.21
N VAL A 412 -15.02 4.73 13.91
CA VAL A 412 -15.10 5.99 14.67
C VAL A 412 -16.48 6.61 14.51
N ALA A 413 -16.99 6.67 13.29
CA ALA A 413 -18.30 7.20 13.00
C ALA A 413 -19.44 6.31 13.53
N LYS A 414 -19.30 4.98 13.42
CA LYS A 414 -20.22 3.99 14.02
C LYS A 414 -20.33 4.25 15.51
N LYS A 415 -19.18 4.39 16.20
CA LYS A 415 -19.14 4.73 17.62
C LYS A 415 -19.84 6.07 17.88
N GLY A 416 -19.57 7.10 17.07
CA GLY A 416 -20.24 8.41 17.18
C GLY A 416 -21.77 8.32 17.05
N LEU A 417 -22.27 7.54 16.09
CA LEU A 417 -23.70 7.31 15.89
C LEU A 417 -24.33 6.50 17.03
N THR A 418 -23.68 5.41 17.46
CA THR A 418 -24.13 4.62 18.61
C THR A 418 -24.12 5.45 19.89
N ASP A 419 -23.10 6.29 20.10
CA ASP A 419 -23.01 7.17 21.26
C ASP A 419 -24.08 8.27 21.23
N HIS A 420 -24.43 8.80 20.05
CA HIS A 420 -25.44 9.83 19.89
C HIS A 420 -26.86 9.28 20.09
N TYR A 421 -27.21 8.20 19.39
CA TYR A 421 -28.57 7.66 19.37
C TYR A 421 -28.86 6.62 20.45
N LYS A 422 -27.83 6.01 21.03
CA LYS A 422 -27.96 4.88 21.96
C LYS A 422 -28.71 3.69 21.36
N ILE A 423 -28.57 3.47 20.06
CA ILE A 423 -29.14 2.33 19.34
C ILE A 423 -28.05 1.51 18.64
N GLU A 424 -28.37 0.25 18.40
CA GLU A 424 -27.54 -0.66 17.62
C GLU A 424 -27.55 -0.28 16.14
N VAL A 425 -26.37 -0.36 15.50
CA VAL A 425 -26.23 -0.15 14.07
C VAL A 425 -26.33 -1.50 13.36
N LYS A 426 -27.32 -1.62 12.48
CA LYS A 426 -27.63 -2.83 11.71
C LYS A 426 -26.69 -3.02 10.52
N ASP A 427 -26.60 -4.27 10.06
CA ASP A 427 -25.79 -4.61 8.89
C ASP A 427 -26.48 -4.16 7.58
N LYS A 428 -25.68 -3.94 6.53
CA LYS A 428 -26.17 -3.60 5.18
C LYS A 428 -27.18 -4.64 4.65
N SER A 429 -27.04 -5.91 5.01
CA SER A 429 -27.95 -6.99 4.61
C SER A 429 -29.38 -6.82 5.13
N GLU A 430 -29.58 -6.00 6.18
CA GLU A 430 -30.90 -5.70 6.76
C GLU A 430 -31.55 -4.43 6.16
N LEU A 431 -30.87 -3.76 5.22
CA LEU A 431 -31.36 -2.53 4.62
C LEU A 431 -32.65 -2.79 3.80
N PRO A 432 -33.73 -1.99 3.97
CA PRO A 432 -34.98 -2.20 3.24
C PRO A 432 -34.80 -2.16 1.72
N GLN A 433 -35.57 -3.01 1.02
CA GLN A 433 -35.55 -3.05 -0.44
C GLN A 433 -35.95 -1.70 -1.05
N GLY A 434 -35.25 -1.32 -2.13
CA GLY A 434 -35.50 -0.05 -2.85
C GLY A 434 -34.71 1.15 -2.32
N VAL A 435 -34.02 1.02 -1.19
CA VAL A 435 -33.12 2.07 -0.68
C VAL A 435 -31.81 2.08 -1.46
N LYS A 436 -31.47 3.21 -2.08
CA LYS A 436 -30.19 3.42 -2.77
C LYS A 436 -29.12 3.86 -1.78
N SER A 437 -28.23 2.96 -1.40
CA SER A 437 -27.15 3.21 -0.43
C SER A 437 -25.76 3.37 -1.05
N HIS A 438 -25.64 3.29 -2.37
CA HIS A 438 -24.35 3.41 -3.04
C HIS A 438 -23.75 4.80 -2.83
N GLY A 439 -22.49 4.86 -2.39
CA GLY A 439 -21.81 6.12 -2.11
C GLY A 439 -22.04 6.69 -0.70
N TYR A 440 -22.64 5.93 0.22
CA TYR A 440 -22.78 6.33 1.62
C TYR A 440 -22.06 5.36 2.55
N ASP A 441 -21.65 5.85 3.72
CA ASP A 441 -21.04 5.05 4.79
C ASP A 441 -22.11 4.56 5.78
N PHE A 442 -23.15 5.37 6.02
CA PHE A 442 -24.34 4.98 6.80
C PHE A 442 -25.62 5.45 6.13
N VAL A 443 -26.69 4.68 6.34
CA VAL A 443 -28.06 5.09 6.03
C VAL A 443 -28.85 5.15 7.33
N ILE A 444 -29.55 6.26 7.56
CA ILE A 444 -30.40 6.46 8.72
C ILE A 444 -31.83 6.60 8.23
N ILE A 445 -32.74 5.74 8.68
CA ILE A 445 -34.16 5.89 8.42
C ILE A 445 -34.80 6.54 9.63
N ARG A 446 -35.32 7.75 9.45
CA ARG A 446 -36.01 8.52 10.48
C ARG A 446 -37.50 8.14 10.51
N GLY A 447 -37.89 7.34 11.50
CA GLY A 447 -39.29 6.99 11.79
C GLY A 447 -40.06 8.07 12.55
N LYS A 448 -41.33 7.81 12.86
CA LYS A 448 -42.24 8.74 13.57
C LYS A 448 -41.78 9.08 14.99
N GLU A 449 -41.38 8.08 15.78
CA GLU A 449 -40.92 8.30 17.15
C GLU A 449 -39.40 8.60 17.19
N THR A 450 -39.00 9.66 17.91
CA THR A 450 -37.60 9.99 18.23
C THR A 450 -37.08 9.26 19.47
N THR A 451 -37.81 8.28 20.01
CA THR A 451 -37.58 7.83 21.39
C THR A 451 -36.15 7.34 21.61
N LYS A 452 -35.35 8.22 22.25
CA LYS A 452 -34.18 7.84 23.04
C LYS A 452 -34.68 6.82 24.07
N LYS A 453 -34.62 5.53 23.75
CA LYS A 453 -34.83 4.50 24.74
C LYS A 453 -33.72 4.66 25.77
N SER A 454 -34.07 5.30 26.89
CA SER A 454 -33.34 5.21 28.14
C SER A 454 -33.22 3.73 28.48
N THR A 455 -32.08 3.13 28.18
CA THR A 455 -31.69 1.86 28.77
C THR A 455 -31.42 2.12 30.25
N ASN A 456 -32.32 1.59 31.10
CA ASN A 456 -32.11 1.45 32.53
C ASN A 456 -30.90 0.58 32.85
#